data_AF-A0A7C4KKJ1-F1
#
_entry.id   AF-A0A7C4KKJ1-F1
#
_cell.length_a   1.000
_cell.length_b   1.000
_cell.length_c   1.000
_cell.angle_alpha   90.00
_cell.angle_beta   90.00
_cell.angle_gamma   90.00
#
_symmetry.space_group_name_H-M   'P 1'
#
loop_
_entity.id
_entity.type
_entity.pdbx_description
1 polymer ?
#
loop_
_entity_poly.entity_id
_entity_poly.type
_entity_poly.pdbx_seq_one_letter_code
_entity_poly.pdbx_strand_id
1 'polypeptide(L)'
;MSHALHEQDGTAVAAKKEAPTLRELFLQQENCDVQDFEREVLFRCAHNPALVKMLWRIDPDFFLDDLQAIRAAGMSRSFSDCRHEVESFRRANRPKGFLRKTLRARLSGQKFLKLASRLYLSRSLPQRSAAITDSTVAGVLGKVKVG
;
A
#
# COMPACT_ATOMS: atom_id res chain seq x y z
N MET A 1 -24.04 -13.11 -55.07
CA MET A 1 -24.20 -12.02 -54.08
C MET A 1 -23.33 -12.38 -52.89
N SER A 2 -22.08 -11.92 -52.98
CA SER A 2 -20.98 -12.23 -52.07
C SER A 2 -20.93 -11.13 -51.02
N HIS A 3 -21.28 -11.43 -49.78
CA HIS A 3 -21.02 -10.52 -48.66
C HIS A 3 -19.74 -10.97 -47.97
N ALA A 4 -18.71 -10.17 -48.20
CA ALA A 4 -17.37 -10.31 -47.67
C ALA A 4 -17.33 -10.08 -46.16
N LEU A 5 -16.70 -11.04 -45.49
CA LEU A 5 -15.71 -10.90 -44.42
C LEU A 5 -15.54 -9.47 -43.87
N HIS A 6 -15.96 -9.26 -42.62
CA HIS A 6 -15.39 -8.24 -41.75
C HIS A 6 -14.44 -8.95 -40.78
N GLU A 7 -13.17 -9.01 -41.17
CA GLU A 7 -12.05 -9.33 -40.30
C GLU A 7 -11.94 -8.21 -39.25
N GLN A 8 -12.27 -8.51 -38.00
CA GLN A 8 -11.90 -7.64 -36.88
C GLN A 8 -10.44 -7.95 -36.52
N ASP A 9 -9.54 -7.13 -37.06
CA ASP A 9 -8.15 -7.05 -36.64
C ASP A 9 -8.09 -6.68 -35.15
N GLY A 10 -7.91 -7.71 -34.32
CA GLY A 10 -7.66 -7.59 -32.89
C GLY A 10 -6.28 -6.99 -32.64
N THR A 11 -6.19 -5.67 -32.70
CA THR A 11 -5.00 -4.93 -32.26
C THR A 11 -4.87 -5.08 -30.75
N ALA A 12 -4.05 -6.04 -30.32
CA ALA A 12 -3.60 -6.17 -28.95
C ALA A 12 -2.76 -4.93 -28.60
N VAL A 13 -3.43 -3.86 -28.15
CA VAL A 13 -2.78 -2.69 -27.56
C VAL A 13 -2.03 -3.21 -26.34
N ALA A 14 -0.71 -3.26 -26.42
CA ALA A 14 0.16 -3.58 -25.30
C ALA A 14 -0.23 -2.67 -24.12
N ALA A 15 -0.95 -3.24 -23.15
CA ALA A 15 -1.45 -2.51 -22.00
C ALA A 15 -0.25 -1.92 -21.28
N LYS A 16 -0.05 -0.60 -21.44
CA LYS A 16 0.98 0.15 -20.74
C LYS A 16 0.75 -0.10 -19.26
N LYS A 17 1.62 -0.88 -18.63
CA LYS A 17 1.45 -1.28 -17.23
C LYS A 17 1.47 -0.01 -16.39
N GLU A 18 0.30 0.40 -15.93
CA GLU A 18 0.14 1.66 -15.22
C GLU A 18 0.98 1.63 -13.94
N ALA A 19 1.38 2.82 -13.48
CA ALA A 19 2.06 2.95 -12.21
C ALA A 19 1.19 2.39 -11.06
N PRO A 20 1.70 1.50 -10.20
CA PRO A 20 0.94 1.01 -9.07
C PRO A 20 0.57 2.15 -8.13
N THR A 21 -0.64 2.07 -7.61
CA THR A 21 -1.20 2.94 -6.58
C THR A 21 -0.52 2.72 -5.23
N LEU A 22 -0.68 3.65 -4.30
CA LEU A 22 -0.19 3.52 -2.93
C LEU A 22 -0.74 2.26 -2.26
N ARG A 23 -2.01 1.93 -2.50
CA ARG A 23 -2.67 0.72 -1.97
C ARG A 23 -1.98 -0.53 -2.49
N GLU A 24 -1.75 -0.63 -3.79
CA GLU A 24 -1.06 -1.78 -4.38
C GLU A 24 0.37 -1.90 -3.86
N LEU A 25 1.10 -0.79 -3.73
CA LEU A 25 2.45 -0.78 -3.15
C LEU A 25 2.44 -1.27 -1.70
N PHE A 26 1.46 -0.86 -0.90
CA PHE A 26 1.32 -1.32 0.48
C PHE A 26 1.04 -2.82 0.55
N LEU A 27 0.08 -3.32 -0.23
CA LEU A 27 -0.29 -4.74 -0.27
C LEU A 27 0.88 -5.62 -0.70
N GLN A 28 1.64 -5.19 -1.72
CA GLN A 28 2.83 -5.90 -2.19
C GLN A 28 3.94 -5.98 -1.12
N GLN A 29 4.10 -4.93 -0.32
CA GLN A 29 5.20 -4.87 0.65
C GLN A 29 4.85 -5.47 2.02
N GLU A 30 3.58 -5.39 2.44
CA GLU A 30 3.15 -5.76 3.79
C GLU A 30 2.38 -7.09 3.83
N ASN A 31 2.17 -7.74 2.68
CA ASN A 31 1.51 -9.05 2.54
C ASN A 31 0.18 -9.13 3.31
N CYS A 32 -0.63 -8.08 3.23
CA CYS A 32 -1.92 -7.98 3.90
C CYS A 32 -3.07 -8.15 2.91
N ASP A 33 -4.25 -8.51 3.42
CA ASP A 33 -5.46 -8.60 2.60
C ASP A 33 -5.88 -7.21 2.11
N VAL A 34 -6.45 -7.17 0.91
CA VAL A 34 -6.99 -5.99 0.25
C VAL A 34 -8.04 -5.31 1.14
N GLN A 35 -8.85 -6.08 1.85
CA GLN A 35 -9.90 -5.57 2.73
C GLN A 35 -9.37 -4.89 4.00
N ASP A 36 -8.14 -5.21 4.39
CA ASP A 36 -7.54 -4.74 5.64
C ASP A 36 -6.66 -3.50 5.47
N PHE A 37 -6.44 -3.06 4.23
CA PHE A 37 -5.57 -1.93 3.90
C PHE A 37 -5.86 -0.69 4.76
N GLU A 38 -7.11 -0.21 4.75
CA GLU A 38 -7.45 1.03 5.46
C GLU A 38 -7.23 0.90 6.98
N ARG A 39 -7.59 -0.26 7.55
CA ARG A 39 -7.43 -0.55 8.98
C ARG A 39 -5.95 -0.61 9.37
N GLU A 40 -5.14 -1.34 8.61
CA GLU A 40 -3.71 -1.50 8.92
C GLU A 40 -2.95 -0.19 8.80
N VAL A 41 -3.25 0.60 7.77
CA VAL A 41 -2.70 1.94 7.61
C VAL A 41 -3.11 2.84 8.78
N LEU A 42 -4.39 2.82 9.17
CA LEU A 42 -4.89 3.61 10.31
C LEU A 42 -4.13 3.26 11.59
N PHE A 43 -3.97 1.97 11.91
CA PHE A 43 -3.28 1.53 13.12
C PHE A 43 -1.79 1.90 13.14
N ARG A 44 -1.10 1.81 12.00
CA ARG A 44 0.32 2.16 11.90
C ARG A 44 0.56 3.66 11.94
N CYS A 45 -0.34 4.43 11.33
CA CYS A 45 -0.20 5.87 11.18
C CYS A 45 -0.94 6.67 12.26
N ALA A 46 -1.67 6.03 13.16
CA ALA A 46 -2.27 6.68 14.33
C ALA A 46 -1.23 7.31 15.26
N HIS A 47 -1.59 8.41 15.92
CA HIS A 47 -0.75 8.99 16.96
C HIS A 47 -0.64 8.05 18.17
N ASN A 48 -1.75 7.48 18.62
CA ASN A 48 -1.82 6.45 19.66
C ASN A 48 -2.51 5.19 19.11
N PRO A 49 -1.76 4.21 18.59
CA PRO A 49 -2.31 2.97 18.03
C PRO A 49 -3.14 2.16 19.03
N ALA A 50 -2.77 2.14 20.31
CA ALA A 50 -3.49 1.39 21.34
C ALA A 50 -4.90 1.96 21.56
N LEU A 51 -4.99 3.29 21.65
CA LEU A 51 -6.28 3.98 21.79
C LEU A 51 -7.16 3.81 20.55
N VAL A 52 -6.57 3.90 19.35
CA VAL A 52 -7.30 3.68 18.10
C VAL A 52 -7.81 2.24 18.01
N LYS A 53 -7.00 1.23 18.36
CA LYS A 53 -7.46 -0.17 18.41
C LYS A 53 -8.59 -0.40 19.41
N MET A 54 -8.54 0.27 20.56
CA MET A 54 -9.60 0.19 21.56
C MET A 54 -10.89 0.83 21.04
N LEU A 55 -10.82 2.06 20.53
CA LEU A 55 -11.96 2.77 19.97
C LEU A 55 -12.55 2.05 18.75
N TRP A 56 -11.72 1.45 17.90
CA TRP A 56 -12.17 0.66 16.76
C TRP A 56 -13.09 -0.50 17.16
N ARG A 57 -12.86 -1.10 18.34
CA ARG A 57 -13.72 -2.17 18.87
C ARG A 57 -15.03 -1.64 19.46
N ILE A 58 -15.08 -0.37 19.84
CA ILE A 58 -16.26 0.27 20.45
C ILE A 58 -17.15 0.86 19.35
N ASP A 59 -16.55 1.64 18.47
CA ASP A 59 -17.21 2.38 17.40
C ASP A 59 -16.24 2.53 16.21
N PRO A 60 -16.29 1.63 15.21
CA PRO A 60 -15.48 1.77 14.01
C PRO A 60 -15.92 2.97 13.16
N ASP A 61 -17.18 3.43 13.27
CA ASP A 61 -17.72 4.53 12.49
C ASP A 61 -17.10 5.88 12.91
N PHE A 62 -16.56 5.96 14.14
CA PHE A 62 -15.74 7.07 14.60
C PHE A 62 -14.61 7.44 13.63
N PHE A 63 -14.07 6.45 12.90
CA PHE A 63 -12.94 6.60 11.99
C PHE A 63 -13.33 6.76 10.51
N LEU A 64 -14.61 6.90 10.16
CA LEU A 64 -15.05 6.98 8.77
C LEU A 64 -14.32 8.05 7.96
N ASP A 65 -14.13 9.25 8.52
CA ASP A 65 -13.39 10.33 7.85
C ASP A 65 -11.93 9.94 7.60
N ASP A 66 -11.27 9.33 8.59
CA ASP A 66 -9.88 8.89 8.49
C ASP A 66 -9.74 7.76 7.45
N LEU A 67 -10.68 6.80 7.43
CA LEU A 67 -10.70 5.70 6.45
C LEU A 67 -10.95 6.22 5.03
N GLN A 68 -11.85 7.19 4.85
CA GLN A 68 -12.07 7.85 3.55
C GLN A 68 -10.81 8.57 3.07
N ALA A 69 -10.09 9.25 3.98
CA ALA A 69 -8.81 9.88 3.65
C ALA A 69 -7.77 8.86 3.17
N ILE A 70 -7.64 7.76 3.90
CA ILE A 70 -6.72 6.66 3.55
C ILE A 70 -7.10 6.05 2.21
N ARG A 71 -8.40 5.85 1.94
CA ARG A 71 -8.89 5.31 0.68
C ARG A 71 -8.60 6.25 -0.49
N ALA A 72 -8.90 7.54 -0.36
CA ALA A 72 -8.63 8.54 -1.38
C ALA A 72 -7.12 8.64 -1.68
N ALA A 73 -6.30 8.79 -0.65
CA ALA A 73 -4.84 8.80 -0.79
C ALA A 73 -4.30 7.46 -1.31
N GLY A 74 -4.94 6.34 -0.98
CA GLY A 74 -4.59 4.99 -1.43
C GLY A 74 -4.63 4.82 -2.96
N MET A 75 -5.45 5.61 -3.65
CA MET A 75 -5.57 5.60 -5.11
C MET A 75 -4.48 6.41 -5.83
N SER A 76 -3.67 7.17 -5.09
CA SER A 76 -2.61 7.99 -5.67
C SER A 76 -1.49 7.14 -6.28
N ARG A 77 -0.97 7.57 -7.44
CA ARG A 77 0.10 6.87 -8.18
C ARG A 77 1.47 7.50 -7.99
N SER A 78 1.51 8.68 -7.36
CA SER A 78 2.74 9.41 -7.06
C SER A 78 2.70 9.97 -5.64
N PHE A 79 3.88 10.19 -5.07
CA PHE A 79 4.01 10.80 -3.75
C PHE A 79 3.47 12.24 -3.72
N SER A 80 3.56 12.97 -4.83
CA SER A 80 3.02 14.33 -4.94
C SER A 80 1.49 14.33 -4.83
N ASP A 81 0.82 13.42 -5.56
CA ASP A 81 -0.63 13.27 -5.51
C ASP A 81 -1.09 12.84 -4.11
N CYS A 82 -0.41 11.85 -3.52
CA CYS A 82 -0.66 11.42 -2.14
C CYS A 82 -0.56 12.59 -1.16
N ARG A 83 0.45 13.45 -1.32
CA ARG A 83 0.65 14.62 -0.46
C ARG A 83 -0.46 15.65 -0.62
N HIS A 84 -0.92 15.90 -1.84
CA HIS A 84 -2.05 16.78 -2.10
C HIS A 84 -3.34 16.27 -1.46
N GLU A 85 -3.63 14.97 -1.56
CA GLU A 85 -4.82 14.38 -0.93
C GLU A 85 -4.80 14.52 0.60
N VAL A 86 -3.66 14.24 1.23
CA VAL A 86 -3.49 14.37 2.68
C VAL A 86 -3.66 15.83 3.14
N GLU A 87 -3.12 16.78 2.37
CA GLU A 87 -3.23 18.20 2.67
C GLU A 87 -4.67 18.70 2.48
N SER A 88 -5.34 18.26 1.42
CA SER A 88 -6.76 18.55 1.15
C SER A 88 -7.64 18.06 2.30
N PHE A 89 -7.44 16.81 2.73
CA PHE A 89 -8.16 16.24 3.87
C PHE A 89 -7.91 17.02 5.16
N ARG A 90 -6.67 17.41 5.43
CA ARG A 90 -6.32 18.20 6.63
C ARG A 90 -7.05 19.55 6.67
N ARG A 91 -7.22 20.19 5.51
CA ARG A 91 -7.93 21.47 5.38
C ARG A 91 -9.44 21.28 5.52
N ALA A 92 -10.00 20.26 4.88
CA ALA A 92 -11.43 19.95 4.92
C ALA A 92 -11.90 19.48 6.31
N ASN A 93 -11.09 18.67 7.00
CA ASN A 93 -11.46 17.99 8.25
C ASN A 93 -10.84 18.61 9.50
N ARG A 94 -10.80 19.96 9.53
CA ARG A 94 -10.40 20.71 10.72
C ARG A 94 -11.29 20.29 11.89
N PRO A 95 -10.74 19.82 13.02
CA PRO A 95 -11.52 19.22 14.09
C PRO A 95 -12.55 20.21 14.63
N LYS A 96 -13.83 19.86 14.51
CA LYS A 96 -14.94 20.54 15.20
C LYS A 96 -15.27 19.71 16.44
N GLY A 97 -15.31 20.35 17.63
CA GLY A 97 -15.66 19.70 18.89
C GLY A 97 -14.48 19.32 19.80
N PHE A 98 -14.77 19.23 21.11
CA PHE A 98 -13.78 19.00 22.17
C PHE A 98 -13.21 17.58 22.13
N LEU A 99 -14.04 16.55 21.97
CA LEU A 99 -13.60 15.13 21.98
C LEU A 99 -12.53 14.83 20.91
N ARG A 100 -12.73 15.29 19.67
CA ARG A 100 -11.75 15.06 18.60
C ARG A 100 -10.45 15.87 18.78
N LYS A 101 -10.49 16.97 19.55
CA LYS A 101 -9.30 17.76 19.90
C LYS A 101 -8.50 17.12 21.04
N THR A 102 -9.19 16.49 21.99
CA THR A 102 -8.57 15.95 23.22
C THR A 102 -8.07 14.51 23.06
N LEU A 103 -8.74 13.67 22.27
CA LEU A 103 -8.45 12.22 22.27
C LEU A 103 -7.20 11.79 21.48
N ARG A 104 -6.57 12.64 20.65
CA ARG A 104 -5.39 12.28 19.82
C ARG A 104 -5.53 10.95 19.03
N ALA A 105 -6.74 10.42 18.88
CA ALA A 105 -7.07 9.16 18.22
C ALA A 105 -7.40 9.41 16.74
N ARG A 106 -6.47 10.04 16.01
CA ARG A 106 -6.64 10.35 14.58
C ARG A 106 -5.43 9.88 13.77
N LEU A 107 -5.63 9.77 12.46
CA LEU A 107 -4.56 9.55 11.51
C LEU A 107 -3.52 10.69 11.61
N SER A 108 -2.26 10.35 11.83
CA SER A 108 -1.18 11.33 11.73
C SER A 108 -0.77 11.46 10.27
N GLY A 109 -1.09 12.61 9.66
CA GLY A 109 -0.66 12.91 8.29
C GLY A 109 0.86 12.81 8.10
N GLN A 110 1.66 13.19 9.11
CA GLN A 110 3.12 13.04 9.05
C GLN A 110 3.55 11.57 9.02
N LYS A 111 3.00 10.72 9.88
CA LYS A 111 3.31 9.27 9.87
C LYS A 111 2.84 8.63 8.56
N PHE A 112 1.69 9.04 8.06
CA PHE A 112 1.14 8.56 6.79
C PHE A 112 2.02 8.97 5.59
N LEU A 113 2.45 10.24 5.52
CA LEU A 113 3.37 10.68 4.46
C LEU A 113 4.74 9.99 4.55
N LYS A 114 5.23 9.72 5.77
CA LYS A 114 6.47 8.93 5.97
C LYS A 114 6.31 7.48 5.50
N LEU A 115 5.14 6.87 5.72
CA LEU A 115 4.83 5.54 5.20
C LEU A 115 4.79 5.59 3.67
N ALA A 116 4.05 6.54 3.09
CA ALA A 116 3.93 6.68 1.64
C ALA A 116 5.27 6.93 0.96
N SER A 117 6.11 7.82 1.50
CA SER A 117 7.43 8.11 0.92
C SER A 117 8.30 6.86 0.87
N ARG A 118 8.26 6.03 1.92
CA ARG A 118 8.97 4.74 1.95
C ARG A 118 8.49 3.81 0.84
N LEU A 119 7.18 3.66 0.66
CA LEU A 119 6.59 2.77 -0.35
C LEU A 119 6.95 3.23 -1.78
N TYR A 120 6.82 4.53 -2.07
CA TYR A 120 7.19 5.07 -3.38
C TYR A 120 8.69 5.01 -3.65
N LEU A 121 9.53 5.19 -2.63
CA LEU A 121 10.98 5.07 -2.78
C LEU A 121 11.38 3.60 -3.04
N SER A 122 10.79 2.65 -2.32
CA SER A 122 11.00 1.21 -2.53
C SER A 122 10.65 0.76 -3.95
N ARG A 123 9.68 1.40 -4.61
CA ARG A 123 9.38 1.18 -6.03
C ARG A 123 10.50 1.64 -6.97
N SER A 124 11.18 2.74 -6.64
CA SER A 124 12.23 3.32 -7.49
C SER A 124 13.56 2.59 -7.40
N LEU A 125 13.77 1.84 -6.31
CA LEU A 125 14.91 0.95 -6.21
C LEU A 125 14.66 -0.22 -7.15
N PRO A 126 15.56 -0.49 -8.12
CA PRO A 126 15.49 -1.73 -8.86
C PRO A 126 15.49 -2.83 -7.80
N GLN A 127 14.44 -3.65 -7.76
CA GLN A 127 14.48 -4.91 -7.04
C GLN A 127 15.75 -5.57 -7.54
N ARG A 128 16.81 -5.54 -6.72
CA ARG A 128 17.98 -6.37 -6.93
C ARG A 128 17.39 -7.75 -6.86
N SER A 129 17.04 -8.27 -8.03
CA SER A 129 16.61 -9.62 -8.24
C SER A 129 17.55 -10.43 -7.38
N ALA A 130 16.97 -11.16 -6.43
CA ALA A 130 17.64 -12.26 -5.82
C ALA A 130 18.01 -13.21 -6.97
N ALA A 131 19.09 -12.89 -7.67
CA ALA A 131 19.93 -13.85 -8.36
C ALA A 131 20.55 -14.68 -7.24
N ILE A 132 19.70 -15.49 -6.61
CA ILE A 132 20.08 -16.79 -6.12
C ILE A 132 20.31 -17.56 -7.42
N THR A 133 21.49 -17.37 -7.99
CA THR A 133 22.05 -18.34 -8.91
C THR A 133 22.13 -19.64 -8.12
N ASP A 134 21.17 -20.49 -8.41
CA ASP A 134 21.33 -21.92 -8.48
C ASP A 134 22.67 -22.20 -9.18
N SER A 135 23.70 -22.52 -8.40
CA SER A 135 25.01 -22.92 -8.91
C SER A 135 25.84 -23.54 -7.80
N THR A 136 25.86 -24.87 -7.82
CA THR A 136 27.11 -25.65 -7.74
C THR A 136 27.79 -25.71 -6.38
N VAL A 137 27.52 -26.79 -5.62
CA VAL A 137 28.53 -27.86 -5.43
C VAL A 137 27.81 -29.20 -5.28
N ALA A 138 27.59 -29.86 -6.42
CA ALA A 138 27.55 -31.31 -6.45
C ALA A 138 28.99 -31.81 -6.28
N GLY A 139 29.20 -32.69 -5.30
CA GLY A 139 30.35 -33.59 -5.21
C GLY A 139 31.57 -33.01 -4.51
N VAL A 140 32.05 -33.74 -3.49
CA VAL A 140 33.40 -34.33 -3.44
C VAL A 140 33.70 -34.80 -2.00
N LEU A 141 34.11 -36.07 -1.90
CA LEU A 141 34.73 -36.78 -0.74
C LEU A 141 33.83 -37.04 0.48
N GLY A 142 33.69 -38.26 1.00
CA GLY A 142 34.39 -39.50 0.73
C GLY A 142 34.07 -40.47 1.88
N LYS A 143 33.66 -41.69 1.54
CA LYS A 143 33.61 -42.82 2.47
C LYS A 143 34.98 -42.97 3.13
N VAL A 144 35.05 -42.93 4.47
CA VAL A 144 36.13 -43.58 5.22
C VAL A 144 35.51 -44.60 6.16
N LYS A 145 35.59 -45.85 5.70
CA LYS A 145 35.52 -47.08 6.49
C LYS A 145 36.97 -47.38 6.86
N VAL A 146 37.32 -47.61 8.13
CA VAL A 146 38.01 -48.80 8.71
C VAL A 146 38.34 -48.50 10.18
N GLY A 147 38.14 -49.47 11.08
CA GLY A 147 38.62 -49.46 12.46
C GLY A 147 37.65 -50.17 13.39
#